data_AF-A1AK67-F1
#
_entry.id   AF-A1AK67-F1
#
_cell.length_a   1.000
_cell.length_b   1.000
_cell.length_c   1.000
_cell.angle_alpha   90.00
_cell.angle_beta   90.00
_cell.angle_gamma   90.00
#
_symmetry.space_group_name_H-M   'P 1'
#
loop_
_entity.id
_entity.type
_entity.pdbx_description
1 polymer ?
#
loop_
_entity_poly.entity_id
_entity_poly.type
_entity_poly.pdbx_seq_one_letter_code
_entity_poly.pdbx_strand_id
1 'polypeptide(L)'
;MSMISPNTGYSPEVLRNYQQLISELKDTMTNWGLRYGDQVLKELEKLHYSHDIISPIVFNTNLGRIPQDIRHILVADNPGKEEQAAGQYLLGSAGKIAKYFHEELLKLDSFRDRVLVLNKTPHPYQGNSRP
;
A
#
# COMPACT_ATOMS: atom_id res chain seq x y z
N MET A 1 -15.71 10.05 -27.57
CA MET A 1 -15.23 8.65 -27.58
C MET A 1 -13.78 8.66 -27.13
N SER A 2 -13.52 8.29 -25.88
CA SER A 2 -12.17 8.21 -25.30
C SER A 2 -11.89 6.76 -24.93
N MET A 3 -10.72 6.28 -25.36
CA MET A 3 -10.31 4.89 -25.36
C MET A 3 -10.16 4.34 -23.94
N ILE A 4 -10.99 3.35 -23.61
CA ILE A 4 -10.76 2.49 -22.45
C ILE A 4 -9.65 1.51 -22.87
N SER A 5 -8.49 1.61 -22.22
CA SER A 5 -7.40 0.64 -22.40
C SER A 5 -7.92 -0.78 -22.10
N PRO A 6 -7.70 -1.80 -22.95
CA PRO A 6 -8.40 -3.08 -22.86
C PRO A 6 -8.02 -3.97 -21.66
N ASN A 7 -7.13 -3.52 -20.76
CA ASN A 7 -6.46 -4.42 -19.83
C ASN A 7 -6.51 -3.92 -18.37
N THR A 8 -7.69 -3.49 -17.91
CA THR A 8 -7.89 -3.07 -16.51
C THR A 8 -8.23 -4.22 -15.57
N GLY A 9 -8.53 -5.42 -16.08
CA GLY A 9 -8.93 -6.57 -15.27
C GLY A 9 -10.36 -6.50 -14.69
N TYR A 10 -11.11 -5.41 -14.92
CA TYR A 10 -12.47 -5.23 -14.41
C TYR A 10 -13.53 -5.66 -15.43
N SER A 11 -14.66 -6.17 -14.92
CA SER A 11 -15.78 -6.54 -15.78
C SER A 11 -16.40 -5.30 -16.47
N PRO A 12 -16.98 -5.45 -17.67
CA PRO A 12 -17.63 -4.35 -18.37
C PRO A 12 -18.75 -3.67 -17.58
N GLU A 13 -19.41 -4.39 -16.67
CA GLU A 13 -20.44 -3.86 -15.79
C GLU A 13 -19.87 -2.92 -14.73
N VAL A 14 -18.75 -3.29 -14.12
CA VAL A 14 -18.04 -2.44 -13.15
C VAL A 14 -17.59 -1.13 -13.82
N LEU A 15 -17.09 -1.21 -15.05
CA LEU A 15 -16.69 -0.02 -15.81
C LEU A 15 -17.87 0.91 -16.13
N ARG A 16 -19.04 0.36 -16.45
CA ARG A 16 -20.26 1.14 -16.68
C ARG A 16 -20.74 1.82 -15.39
N ASN A 17 -20.79 1.09 -14.28
CA ASN A 17 -21.21 1.64 -12.99
C ASN A 17 -20.27 2.76 -12.54
N TYR A 18 -18.96 2.57 -12.73
CA TYR A 18 -17.96 3.61 -12.45
C TYR A 18 -18.19 4.87 -13.29
N GLN A 19 -18.41 4.71 -14.61
CA GLN A 19 -18.67 5.85 -15.49
C GLN A 19 -19.94 6.61 -15.10
N GLN A 20 -20.99 5.90 -14.71
CA GLN A 20 -22.24 6.50 -14.23
C GLN A 20 -22.02 7.31 -12.96
N LEU A 21 -21.35 6.74 -11.95
CA LEU A 21 -21.05 7.44 -10.70
C LEU A 21 -20.19 8.69 -10.91
N ILE A 22 -19.22 8.63 -11.83
CA ILE A 22 -18.41 9.81 -12.18
C ILE A 22 -19.26 10.89 -12.87
N SER A 23 -20.25 10.51 -13.67
CA SER A 23 -21.18 11.46 -14.29
C SER A 23 -22.06 12.14 -13.24
N GLU A 24 -22.68 11.36 -12.36
CA GLU A 24 -23.56 11.88 -11.29
C GLU A 24 -22.80 12.80 -10.33
N LEU A 25 -21.54 12.46 -10.03
CA LEU A 25 -20.66 13.31 -9.23
C LEU A 25 -20.36 14.64 -9.93
N LYS A 26 -20.05 14.63 -11.24
CA LYS A 26 -19.81 15.85 -12.02
C LYS A 26 -21.03 16.77 -12.03
N ASP A 27 -22.22 16.21 -12.20
CA ASP A 27 -23.46 16.98 -12.21
C ASP A 27 -23.72 17.59 -10.83
N THR A 28 -23.54 16.80 -9.77
CA THR A 28 -23.68 17.27 -8.38
C THR A 28 -22.70 18.41 -8.06
N MET A 29 -21.43 18.27 -8.46
CA MET A 29 -20.43 19.32 -8.25
C MET A 29 -20.75 20.60 -9.02
N THR A 30 -21.26 20.46 -10.25
CA THR A 30 -21.69 21.61 -11.05
C THR A 30 -22.83 22.36 -10.36
N ASN A 31 -23.78 21.65 -9.75
CA ASN A 31 -24.85 22.26 -8.96
C ASN A 31 -24.33 22.98 -7.71
N TRP A 32 -23.19 22.57 -7.17
CA TRP A 32 -22.50 23.27 -6.08
C TRP A 32 -21.60 24.42 -6.55
N GLY A 33 -21.61 24.75 -7.84
CA GLY A 33 -20.74 25.77 -8.42
C GLY A 33 -19.27 25.35 -8.52
N LEU A 34 -18.99 24.05 -8.39
CA LEU A 34 -17.65 23.47 -8.47
C LEU A 34 -17.43 22.83 -9.83
N ARG A 35 -16.21 22.93 -10.35
CA ARG A 35 -15.78 22.20 -11.54
C ARG A 35 -15.04 20.95 -11.13
N TYR A 36 -15.51 19.80 -11.61
CA TYR A 36 -14.87 18.50 -11.34
C TYR A 36 -13.39 18.50 -11.69
N GLY A 37 -13.02 19.05 -12.85
CA GLY A 37 -11.61 19.14 -13.27
C GLY A 37 -10.76 19.94 -12.29
N ASP A 38 -11.21 21.13 -11.89
CA ASP A 38 -10.46 22.02 -11.00
C ASP A 38 -10.33 21.44 -9.60
N GLN A 39 -11.37 20.78 -9.08
CA GLN A 39 -11.32 20.13 -7.78
C GLN A 39 -10.47 18.86 -7.80
N VAL A 40 -10.54 18.06 -8.87
CA VAL A 40 -9.64 16.91 -9.05
C VAL A 40 -8.20 17.38 -9.16
N LEU A 41 -7.91 18.43 -9.92
CA LEU A 41 -6.57 19.00 -10.00
C LEU A 41 -6.11 19.55 -8.65
N LYS A 42 -6.97 20.22 -7.89
CA LYS A 42 -6.66 20.74 -6.55
C LYS A 42 -6.40 19.62 -5.53
N GLU A 43 -7.18 18.54 -5.57
CA GLU A 43 -6.94 17.37 -4.72
C GLU A 43 -5.70 16.61 -5.20
N LEU A 44 -5.48 16.44 -6.50
CA LEU A 44 -4.25 15.87 -7.06
C LEU A 44 -3.03 16.74 -6.72
N GLU A 45 -3.15 18.06 -6.70
CA GLU A 45 -2.11 18.99 -6.26
C GLU A 45 -1.86 18.85 -4.77
N LYS A 46 -2.89 18.71 -3.91
CA LYS A 46 -2.69 18.37 -2.50
C LYS A 46 -2.01 17.01 -2.31
N LEU A 47 -2.37 16.02 -3.15
CA LEU A 47 -1.76 14.69 -3.16
C LEU A 47 -0.33 14.73 -3.73
N HIS A 48 -0.02 15.63 -4.67
CA HIS A 48 1.32 15.88 -5.20
C HIS A 48 2.19 16.69 -4.21
N TYR A 49 1.61 17.63 -3.47
CA TYR A 49 2.28 18.34 -2.37
C TYR A 49 2.53 17.40 -1.18
N SER A 50 1.76 16.32 -1.07
CA SER A 50 2.12 15.15 -0.26
C SER A 50 2.94 14.13 -1.07
N HIS A 51 4.07 14.55 -1.66
CA HIS A 51 5.12 13.69 -2.26
C HIS A 51 4.61 12.36 -2.83
N ASP A 52 4.43 12.28 -4.15
CA ASP A 52 4.36 11.01 -4.89
C ASP A 52 3.59 9.90 -4.17
N ILE A 53 2.25 9.92 -4.23
CA ILE A 53 1.45 8.74 -3.87
C ILE A 53 1.58 7.68 -4.98
N ILE A 54 2.81 7.26 -5.24
CA ILE A 54 3.11 5.86 -5.42
C ILE A 54 3.00 5.33 -4.01
N SER A 55 1.99 4.53 -3.64
CA SER A 55 2.14 3.70 -2.43
C SER A 55 3.41 2.90 -2.70
N PRO A 56 4.55 3.20 -2.05
CA PRO A 56 5.78 2.54 -2.42
C PRO A 56 5.58 1.10 -1.96
N ILE A 57 5.37 0.23 -2.94
CA ILE A 57 5.22 -1.18 -2.67
C ILE A 57 6.63 -1.64 -2.28
N VAL A 58 6.85 -1.80 -0.98
CA VAL A 58 8.13 -2.21 -0.44
C VAL A 58 8.20 -3.73 -0.47
N PHE A 59 9.15 -4.28 -1.23
CA PHE A 59 9.53 -5.66 -1.03
C PHE A 59 10.23 -5.78 0.33
N ASN A 60 9.68 -6.59 1.23
CA ASN A 60 10.30 -6.83 2.53
C ASN A 60 11.58 -7.67 2.34
N THR A 61 12.74 -7.01 2.36
CA THR A 61 14.05 -7.65 2.18
C THR A 61 14.35 -8.70 3.25
N ASN A 62 13.71 -8.61 4.43
CA ASN A 62 13.83 -9.64 5.46
C ASN A 62 13.24 -11.00 5.04
N LEU A 63 12.40 -11.08 4.00
CA LEU A 63 11.93 -12.35 3.45
C LEU A 63 13.07 -13.18 2.83
N GLY A 64 14.20 -12.56 2.45
CA GLY A 64 15.40 -13.29 2.07
C GLY A 64 16.11 -14.00 3.24
N ARG A 65 15.75 -13.66 4.48
CA ARG A 65 16.31 -14.22 5.71
C ARG A 65 15.20 -14.88 6.52
N ILE A 66 14.55 -15.89 5.94
CA ILE A 66 13.50 -16.67 6.60
C ILE A 66 14.09 -17.28 7.89
N PRO A 67 13.52 -17.00 9.07
CA PRO A 67 13.99 -17.61 10.32
C PRO A 67 13.79 -19.13 10.31
N GLN A 68 14.67 -19.87 10.98
CA GLN A 68 14.58 -21.34 11.00
C GLN A 68 13.50 -21.90 11.94
N ASP A 69 13.07 -21.14 12.94
CA ASP A 69 12.06 -21.57 13.93
C ASP A 69 10.99 -20.48 14.08
N ILE A 70 10.17 -20.35 13.04
CA ILE A 70 9.04 -19.41 12.99
C ILE A 70 7.92 -19.96 13.86
N ARG A 71 7.52 -19.16 14.86
CA ARG A 71 6.39 -19.47 15.74
C ARG A 71 5.14 -18.71 15.33
N HIS A 72 5.28 -17.45 14.91
CA HIS A 72 4.17 -16.60 14.46
C HIS A 72 4.42 -16.00 13.08
N ILE A 73 3.33 -15.75 12.36
CA ILE A 73 3.30 -15.00 11.11
C ILE A 73 2.53 -13.71 11.35
N LEU A 74 3.16 -12.57 11.07
CA LEU A 74 2.54 -11.26 11.18
C LEU A 74 2.40 -10.63 9.80
N VAL A 75 1.15 -10.42 9.37
CA VAL A 75 0.86 -9.79 8.08
C VAL A 75 0.64 -8.30 8.28
N ALA A 76 1.55 -7.47 7.75
CA ALA A 76 1.47 -6.03 7.80
C ALA A 76 0.98 -5.46 6.46
N ASP A 77 0.10 -4.47 6.51
CA ASP A 77 -0.57 -3.92 5.32
C ASP A 77 0.31 -2.89 4.59
N ASN A 78 0.69 -1.79 5.27
CA ASN A 78 1.38 -0.65 4.65
C ASN A 78 2.71 -0.29 5.33
N PRO A 79 3.80 -0.09 4.56
CA PRO A 79 5.08 0.37 5.09
C PRO A 79 5.01 1.87 5.39
N GLY A 80 5.46 2.28 6.59
CA GLY A 80 5.67 3.69 6.94
C GLY A 80 6.95 4.24 6.32
N LYS A 81 7.26 5.52 6.57
CA LYS A 81 8.43 6.19 5.96
C LYS A 81 9.76 5.51 6.27
N GLU A 82 9.92 4.99 7.49
CA GLU A 82 11.13 4.24 7.90
C GLU A 82 11.21 2.90 7.18
N GLU A 83 10.08 2.20 7.06
CA GLU A 83 9.98 0.93 6.35
C GLU A 83 10.29 1.07 4.85
N GLN A 84 9.86 2.17 4.26
CA GLN A 84 10.14 2.53 2.87
C GLN A 84 11.60 2.80 2.62
N ALA A 85 12.25 3.58 3.49
CA ALA A 85 13.67 3.89 3.36
C ALA A 85 14.56 2.64 3.52
N ALA A 86 14.16 1.69 4.38
CA ALA A 86 14.97 0.52 4.71
C ALA A 86 14.61 -0.74 3.89
N GLY A 87 13.47 -0.76 3.19
CA GLY A 87 13.01 -1.97 2.52
C GLY A 87 12.60 -3.09 3.48
N GLN A 88 12.11 -2.74 4.67
CA GLN A 88 11.81 -3.67 5.77
C GLN A 88 10.53 -3.24 6.47
N TYR A 89 9.69 -4.17 6.92
CA TYR A 89 8.47 -3.85 7.65
C TYR A 89 8.69 -3.80 9.17
N LEU A 90 7.85 -3.03 9.86
CA LEU A 90 7.79 -2.95 11.32
C LEU A 90 9.10 -2.43 11.94
N LEU A 91 9.60 -1.29 11.44
CA LEU A 91 10.75 -0.59 11.99
C LEU A 91 10.34 0.58 12.90
N GLY A 92 9.27 1.29 12.53
CA GLY A 92 8.78 2.46 13.25
C GLY A 92 8.00 2.10 14.51
N SER A 93 7.15 3.03 14.96
CA SER A 93 6.34 2.87 16.18
C SER A 93 5.50 1.59 16.19
N ALA A 94 4.93 1.20 15.04
CA ALA A 94 4.21 -0.06 14.90
C ALA A 94 5.09 -1.29 15.16
N GLY A 95 6.35 -1.24 14.72
CA GLY A 95 7.33 -2.29 15.00
C GLY A 95 7.73 -2.40 16.45
N LYS A 96 7.90 -1.27 17.15
CA LYS A 96 8.16 -1.25 18.60
C LYS A 96 7.02 -1.89 19.38
N ILE A 97 5.78 -1.57 19.03
CA ILE A 97 4.58 -2.16 19.64
C ILE A 97 4.50 -3.65 19.33
N ALA A 98 4.71 -4.05 18.07
CA ALA A 98 4.70 -5.46 17.68
C ALA A 98 5.76 -6.27 18.43
N LYS A 99 6.98 -5.76 18.52
CA LYS A 99 8.08 -6.38 19.28
C LYS A 99 7.71 -6.54 20.75
N TYR A 100 7.27 -5.46 21.40
CA TYR A 100 6.84 -5.50 22.80
C TYR A 100 5.74 -6.54 23.04
N PHE A 101 4.69 -6.54 22.21
CA PHE A 101 3.60 -7.51 22.34
C PHE A 101 4.10 -8.96 22.27
N HIS A 102 4.97 -9.26 21.31
CA HIS A 102 5.47 -10.61 21.09
C HIS A 102 6.46 -11.07 22.17
N GLU A 103 7.42 -10.22 22.53
CA GLU A 103 8.45 -10.57 23.51
C GLU A 103 7.91 -10.51 24.94
N GLU A 104 7.21 -9.43 25.30
CA GLU A 104 6.79 -9.20 26.68
C GLU A 104 5.47 -9.86 27.05
N LEU A 105 4.50 -9.88 26.13
CA LEU A 105 3.17 -10.43 26.41
C LEU A 105 3.05 -11.89 25.99
N LEU A 106 3.57 -12.24 24.80
CA LEU A 106 3.56 -13.63 24.32
C LEU A 106 4.79 -14.44 24.75
N LYS A 107 5.73 -13.82 25.47
CA LYS A 107 6.94 -14.48 26.00
C LYS A 107 7.79 -15.16 24.92
N LEU A 108 7.86 -14.54 23.74
CA LEU A 108 8.83 -14.94 22.74
C LEU A 108 10.22 -14.44 23.15
N ASP A 109 11.22 -15.30 22.97
CA ASP A 109 12.62 -15.03 23.27
C ASP A 109 13.25 -14.03 22.27
N SER A 110 12.77 -13.99 21.02
CA SER A 110 13.21 -13.02 20.02
C SER A 110 12.11 -12.76 19.01
N PHE A 111 11.65 -11.51 18.89
CA PHE A 111 10.70 -11.14 17.83
C PHE A 111 11.29 -11.40 16.45
N ARG A 112 12.57 -11.06 16.25
CA ARG A 112 13.25 -11.14 14.95
C ARG A 112 13.45 -12.58 14.47
N ASP A 113 13.70 -13.50 15.40
CA ASP A 113 14.03 -14.88 15.05
C ASP A 113 12.81 -15.82 15.10
N ARG A 114 11.72 -15.40 15.76
CA ARG A 114 10.50 -16.21 15.93
C ARG A 114 9.29 -15.72 15.13
N VAL A 115 9.33 -14.50 14.60
CA VAL A 115 8.19 -13.91 13.88
C VAL A 115 8.55 -13.65 12.42
N LEU A 116 7.83 -14.28 11.52
CA LEU A 116 7.91 -14.00 10.09
C LEU A 116 6.96 -12.84 9.76
N VAL A 117 7.52 -11.72 9.27
CA VAL A 117 6.74 -10.54 8.88
C VAL A 117 6.47 -10.58 7.37
N LEU A 118 5.20 -10.68 7.00
CA LEU A 118 4.73 -10.68 5.61
C LEU A 118 4.08 -9.35 5.26
N ASN A 119 4.18 -8.93 4.01
CA ASN A 119 3.39 -7.85 3.44
C ASN A 119 2.07 -8.39 2.87
N LYS A 120 0.95 -7.67 3.09
CA LYS A 120 -0.39 -8.06 2.59
C LYS A 120 -0.48 -8.03 1.06
N THR A 121 0.30 -7.15 0.43
CA THR A 121 0.41 -7.06 -1.04
C THR A 121 1.85 -7.40 -1.45
N PRO A 122 2.17 -8.68 -1.70
CA PRO A 122 3.49 -9.07 -2.16
C PRO A 122 3.71 -8.57 -3.60
N HIS A 123 4.69 -7.69 -3.81
CA HIS A 123 5.23 -7.44 -5.14
C HIS A 123 6.27 -8.51 -5.46
N PRO A 124 6.32 -9.05 -6.70
CA PRO A 124 7.43 -9.90 -7.11
C PRO A 124 8.75 -9.15 -6.92
N TYR A 125 9.72 -9.84 -6.30
CA TYR A 125 11.11 -9.38 -6.19
C TYR A 125 11.65 -9.08 -7.59
N GLN A 126 11.81 -7.80 -7.92
CA GLN A 126 12.59 -7.39 -9.09
C GLN A 126 14.06 -7.42 -8.68
N GLY A 127 14.63 -8.62 -8.63
CA GLY A 127 16.08 -8.75 -8.57
C GLY A 127 16.69 -7.97 -9.72
N ASN A 128 17.82 -7.30 -9.49
CA ASN A 128 18.55 -6.52 -10.50
C ASN A 128 18.66 -7.31 -11.81
N SER A 129 17.73 -7.09 -12.74
CA SER A 129 17.99 -7.27 -14.15
C SER A 129 18.98 -6.17 -14.53
N ARG A 130 20.26 -6.52 -14.45
CA ARG A 130 21.31 -5.90 -15.26
C ARG A 130 21.85 -6.97 -16.21
N PRO A 131 22.34 -6.60 -17.40
CA PRO A 131 22.40 -5.25 -17.98
C PRO A 131 21.25 -4.95 -18.95
#